data_AF-A0A1R3UEH4-F1
#
_entry.id   AF-A0A1R3UEH4-F1
#
_cell.length_a   1.000
_cell.length_b   1.000
_cell.length_c   1.000
_cell.angle_alpha   90.00
_cell.angle_beta   90.00
_cell.angle_gamma   90.00
#
_symmetry.space_group_name_H-M   'P 1'
#
loop_
_entity.id
_entity.type
_entity.pdbx_description
1 polymer ?
#
loop_
_entity_poly.entity_id
_entity_poly.type
_entity_poly.pdbx_seq_one_letter_code
_entity_poly.pdbx_strand_id
1 'polypeptide(L)'
;MDAIAIGVSALYLSTHRRLVEALGERAERAENEQHLRTERARAEERARLANEMHDIVTHRVSLIVLQAGALRVTATDDAVRSAAEEMRGTGYRALGELRDLTGVLSQGHGLEPLTDPDPRALVEDTRRTGTPVELETKGDPSSASPLVAATLYRLLQESLTNAHKHAPGSRVSIQLSYGPTASLPPADHPERRPGHRRRRPSARR
;
A
#
# COMPACT_ATOMS: atom_id res chain seq x y z
N MET A 1 -74.64 -14.20 27.77
CA MET A 1 -73.88 -13.49 26.72
C MET A 1 -72.59 -12.87 27.26
N ASP A 2 -72.56 -12.41 28.50
CA ASP A 2 -71.41 -11.69 29.08
C ASP A 2 -70.10 -12.49 29.18
N ALA A 3 -70.15 -13.78 29.50
CA ALA A 3 -68.94 -14.61 29.61
C ALA A 3 -68.19 -14.76 28.28
N ILE A 4 -68.92 -14.84 27.17
CA ILE A 4 -68.33 -14.93 25.82
C ILE A 4 -67.71 -13.58 25.43
N ALA A 5 -68.40 -12.47 25.71
CA ALA A 5 -67.90 -11.12 25.45
C ALA A 5 -66.62 -10.81 26.25
N ILE A 6 -66.57 -11.21 27.52
CA ILE A 6 -65.37 -11.08 28.38
C ILE A 6 -64.22 -11.93 27.83
N GLY A 7 -64.48 -13.19 27.44
CA GLY A 7 -63.46 -14.09 26.89
C GLY A 7 -62.84 -13.57 25.58
N VAL A 8 -63.67 -13.08 24.65
CA VAL A 8 -63.20 -12.48 23.39
C VAL A 8 -62.40 -11.21 23.65
N SER A 9 -62.85 -10.36 24.58
CA SER A 9 -62.15 -9.11 24.93
C SER A 9 -60.80 -9.40 25.60
N ALA A 10 -60.74 -10.38 26.50
CA ALA A 10 -59.50 -10.81 27.13
C ALA A 10 -58.52 -11.39 26.10
N LEU A 11 -59.01 -12.21 25.15
CA LEU A 11 -58.19 -12.76 24.07
C LEU A 11 -57.64 -11.65 23.17
N TYR A 12 -58.49 -10.69 22.76
CA TYR A 12 -58.08 -9.54 21.96
C TYR A 12 -57.00 -8.71 22.69
N LEU A 13 -57.20 -8.41 23.97
CA LEU A 13 -56.24 -7.63 24.75
C LEU A 13 -54.90 -8.38 24.92
N SER A 14 -54.95 -9.69 25.13
CA SER A 14 -53.75 -10.53 25.27
C SER A 14 -52.95 -10.64 23.96
N THR A 15 -53.64 -10.78 22.82
CA THR A 15 -53.00 -10.87 21.50
C THR A 15 -52.45 -9.51 21.08
N HIS A 16 -53.19 -8.43 21.34
CA HIS A 16 -52.73 -7.07 21.12
C HIS A 16 -51.47 -6.77 21.95
N ARG A 17 -51.47 -7.12 23.24
CA ARG A 17 -50.31 -6.94 24.12
C ARG A 17 -49.08 -7.72 23.62
N ARG A 18 -49.24 -8.99 23.25
CA ARG A 18 -48.16 -9.81 22.66
C ARG A 18 -47.62 -9.23 21.36
N LEU A 19 -48.49 -8.66 20.53
CA LEU A 19 -48.08 -8.02 19.29
C LEU A 19 -47.27 -6.75 19.56
N VAL A 20 -47.73 -5.89 20.48
CA VAL A 20 -47.00 -4.69 20.89
C VAL A 20 -45.65 -5.03 21.50
N GLU A 21 -45.58 -6.03 22.37
CA GLU A 21 -44.33 -6.55 22.94
C GLU A 21 -43.40 -7.07 21.83
N ALA A 22 -43.90 -7.89 20.90
CA ALA A 22 -43.10 -8.41 19.80
C ALA A 22 -42.61 -7.34 18.82
N LEU A 23 -43.40 -6.28 18.58
CA LEU A 23 -42.99 -5.13 17.78
C LEU A 23 -41.93 -4.30 18.50
N GLY A 24 -42.08 -4.10 19.81
CA GLY A 24 -41.08 -3.44 20.66
C GLY A 24 -39.74 -4.17 20.63
N GLU A 25 -39.75 -5.49 20.88
CA GLU A 25 -38.52 -6.30 20.81
C GLU A 25 -37.86 -6.25 19.43
N ARG A 26 -38.64 -6.25 18.34
CA ARG A 26 -38.10 -6.13 16.98
C ARG A 26 -37.51 -4.75 16.73
N ALA A 27 -38.15 -3.69 17.21
CA ALA A 27 -37.63 -2.33 17.10
C ALA A 27 -36.30 -2.19 17.84
N GLU A 28 -36.23 -2.64 19.10
CA GLU A 28 -34.99 -2.62 19.90
C GLU A 28 -33.86 -3.42 19.24
N ARG A 29 -34.15 -4.61 18.71
CA ARG A 29 -33.16 -5.41 17.96
C ARG A 29 -32.69 -4.66 16.71
N ALA A 30 -33.61 -4.08 15.95
CA ALA A 30 -33.27 -3.34 14.74
C ALA A 30 -32.41 -2.09 15.05
N GLU A 31 -32.71 -1.35 16.11
CA GLU A 31 -31.94 -0.20 16.57
C GLU A 31 -30.53 -0.61 16.99
N ASN A 32 -30.39 -1.66 17.81
CA ASN A 32 -29.11 -2.18 18.24
C ASN A 32 -28.25 -2.67 17.07
N GLU A 33 -28.85 -3.38 16.11
CA GLU A 33 -28.14 -3.81 14.90
C GLU A 33 -27.70 -2.62 14.03
N GLN A 34 -28.54 -1.58 13.88
CA GLN A 34 -28.17 -0.36 13.16
C GLN A 34 -27.02 0.38 13.83
N HIS A 35 -27.05 0.49 15.16
CA HIS A 35 -25.95 1.06 15.93
C HIS A 35 -24.66 0.28 15.72
N LEU A 36 -24.69 -1.06 15.82
CA LEU A 36 -23.52 -1.89 15.61
C LEU A 36 -22.99 -1.80 14.17
N ARG A 37 -23.88 -1.79 13.17
CA ARG A 37 -23.49 -1.59 11.76
C ARG A 37 -22.82 -0.24 11.55
N THR A 38 -23.34 0.81 12.16
CA THR A 38 -22.78 2.17 12.06
C THR A 38 -21.39 2.24 12.70
N GLU A 39 -21.22 1.67 13.90
CA GLU A 39 -19.92 1.64 14.57
C GLU A 39 -18.89 0.82 13.80
N ARG A 40 -19.29 -0.34 13.25
CA ARG A 40 -18.42 -1.15 12.37
C ARG A 40 -18.02 -0.39 11.12
N ALA A 41 -18.97 0.23 10.42
CA ALA A 41 -18.68 1.01 9.22
C ALA A 41 -17.71 2.18 9.52
N ARG A 42 -17.88 2.87 10.66
CA ARG A 42 -16.94 3.91 11.10
C ARG A 42 -15.55 3.36 11.39
N ALA A 43 -15.45 2.19 12.02
CA ALA A 43 -14.18 1.54 12.31
C ALA A 43 -13.46 1.09 11.03
N GLU A 44 -14.20 0.48 10.09
CA GLU A 44 -13.71 0.08 8.78
C GLU A 44 -13.20 1.28 7.98
N GLU A 45 -13.95 2.39 7.96
CA GLU A 45 -13.53 3.61 7.28
C GLU A 45 -12.28 4.23 7.92
N ARG A 46 -12.20 4.27 9.26
CA ARG A 46 -10.99 4.73 9.96
C ARG A 46 -9.77 3.87 9.61
N ALA A 47 -9.93 2.55 9.55
CA ALA A 47 -8.85 1.65 9.17
C ALA A 47 -8.44 1.85 7.70
N ARG A 48 -9.41 2.04 6.80
CA ARG A 48 -9.18 2.34 5.38
C ARG A 48 -8.40 3.65 5.20
N LEU A 49 -8.86 4.72 5.85
CA LEU A 49 -8.19 6.02 5.84
C LEU A 49 -6.77 5.92 6.41
N ALA A 50 -6.56 5.18 7.51
CA ALA A 50 -5.22 4.99 8.07
C ALA A 50 -4.27 4.31 7.08
N ASN A 51 -4.73 3.28 6.37
CA ASN A 51 -3.93 2.61 5.34
C ASN A 51 -3.64 3.52 4.14
N GLU A 52 -4.64 4.24 3.63
CA GLU A 52 -4.44 5.16 2.51
C GLU A 52 -3.48 6.31 2.86
N MET A 53 -3.61 6.87 4.08
CA MET A 53 -2.65 7.85 4.59
C MET A 53 -1.25 7.25 4.73
N HIS A 54 -1.13 6.02 5.22
CA HIS A 54 0.15 5.33 5.33
C HIS A 54 0.82 5.17 3.96
N ASP A 55 0.08 4.74 2.94
CA ASP A 55 0.62 4.55 1.60
C ASP A 55 1.12 5.86 0.99
N ILE A 56 0.33 6.93 1.13
CA ILE A 56 0.71 8.26 0.66
C ILE A 56 1.97 8.77 1.37
N VAL A 57 2.06 8.60 2.69
CA VAL A 57 3.22 9.06 3.48
C VAL A 57 4.46 8.22 3.14
N THR A 58 4.33 6.89 3.11
CA THR A 58 5.40 5.96 2.74
C THR A 58 5.95 6.27 1.35
N HIS A 59 5.07 6.52 0.38
CA HIS A 59 5.48 6.90 -0.97
C HIS A 59 6.27 8.22 -0.99
N ARG A 60 5.78 9.25 -0.30
CA ARG A 60 6.45 10.57 -0.23
C ARG A 60 7.81 10.48 0.44
N VAL A 61 7.92 9.77 1.57
CA VAL A 61 9.20 9.60 2.27
C VAL A 61 10.17 8.78 1.41
N SER A 62 9.69 7.75 0.71
CA SER A 62 10.50 6.97 -0.23
C SER A 62 11.05 7.82 -1.37
N LEU A 63 10.25 8.74 -1.93
CA LEU A 63 10.69 9.70 -2.93
C LEU A 63 11.77 10.65 -2.39
N ILE A 64 11.62 11.14 -1.15
CA ILE A 64 12.64 11.98 -0.50
C ILE A 64 13.95 11.20 -0.34
N VAL A 65 13.90 9.95 0.10
CA VAL A 65 15.09 9.07 0.22
C VAL A 65 15.76 8.84 -1.14
N LEU A 66 14.96 8.64 -2.19
CA LEU A 66 15.47 8.49 -3.57
C LEU A 66 16.14 9.78 -4.05
N GLN A 67 15.50 10.94 -3.88
CA GLN A 67 16.03 12.25 -4.24
C GLN A 67 17.33 12.57 -3.48
N ALA A 68 17.38 12.26 -2.19
CA ALA A 68 18.59 12.40 -1.38
C ALA A 68 19.71 11.46 -1.88
N GLY A 69 19.36 10.23 -2.29
CA GLY A 69 20.29 9.31 -2.97
C GLY A 69 20.87 9.89 -4.26
N ALA A 70 20.02 10.44 -5.12
CA ALA A 70 20.45 11.08 -6.36
C ALA A 70 21.35 12.30 -6.07
N LEU A 71 20.95 13.16 -5.12
CA LEU A 71 21.71 14.35 -4.72
C LEU A 71 23.12 13.97 -4.26
N ARG A 72 23.26 12.94 -3.43
CA ARG A 72 24.56 12.43 -2.97
C ARG A 72 25.46 11.99 -4.12
N VAL A 73 24.90 11.32 -5.13
CA VAL A 73 25.66 10.85 -6.30
C VAL A 73 26.10 12.02 -7.19
N THR A 74 25.25 13.04 -7.35
CA THR A 74 25.54 14.19 -8.21
C THR A 74 26.38 15.27 -7.54
N ALA A 75 26.43 15.31 -6.20
CA ALA A 75 27.10 16.37 -5.46
C ALA A 75 28.63 16.27 -5.59
N THR A 76 29.27 17.40 -5.83
CA THR A 76 30.73 17.55 -5.86
C THR A 76 31.31 17.95 -4.51
N ASP A 77 30.52 18.62 -3.66
CA ASP A 77 30.89 19.05 -2.31
C ASP A 77 30.58 17.94 -1.28
N ASP A 78 31.58 17.57 -0.48
CA ASP A 78 31.47 16.55 0.56
C ASP A 78 30.48 16.95 1.67
N ALA A 79 30.31 18.24 1.95
CA ALA A 79 29.29 18.70 2.90
C ALA A 79 27.88 18.38 2.39
N VAL A 80 27.63 18.56 1.09
CA VAL A 80 26.33 18.25 0.46
C VAL A 80 26.10 16.74 0.41
N ARG A 81 27.15 15.94 0.14
CA ARG A 81 27.05 14.47 0.20
C ARG A 81 26.70 13.98 1.59
N SER A 82 27.33 14.54 2.62
CA SER A 82 27.07 14.19 4.02
C SER A 82 25.62 14.51 4.43
N ALA A 83 25.14 15.72 4.11
CA ALA A 83 23.75 16.11 4.37
C ALA A 83 22.74 15.21 3.63
N ALA A 84 23.05 14.83 2.38
CA ALA A 84 22.22 13.90 1.62
C ALA A 84 22.16 12.49 2.23
N GLU A 85 23.25 12.00 2.80
CA GLU A 85 23.27 10.72 3.51
C GLU A 85 22.50 10.79 4.84
N GLU A 86 22.59 11.90 5.57
CA GLU A 86 21.79 12.13 6.78
C GLU A 86 20.28 12.16 6.47
N MET A 87 19.88 12.84 5.39
CA MET A 87 18.49 12.84 4.92
C MET A 87 18.00 11.42 4.58
N ARG A 88 18.84 10.61 3.91
CA ARG A 88 18.51 9.19 3.65
C ARG A 88 18.33 8.42 4.94
N GLY A 89 19.26 8.54 5.88
CA GLY A 89 19.19 7.87 7.18
C GLY A 89 17.92 8.23 7.95
N THR A 90 17.57 9.51 7.98
CA THR A 90 16.33 9.99 8.62
C THR A 90 15.08 9.47 7.91
N GLY A 91 15.06 9.46 6.57
CA GLY A 91 13.94 8.89 5.82
C GLY A 91 13.76 7.38 6.06
N TYR A 92 14.84 6.61 6.14
CA TYR A 92 14.77 5.18 6.48
C TYR A 92 14.25 4.94 7.90
N ARG A 93 14.69 5.75 8.88
CA ARG A 93 14.15 5.68 10.26
C ARG A 93 12.66 5.99 10.30
N ALA A 94 12.24 7.06 9.64
CA ALA A 94 10.83 7.44 9.58
C ALA A 94 9.96 6.35 8.93
N LEU A 95 10.44 5.71 7.86
CA LEU A 95 9.75 4.57 7.24
C LEU A 95 9.65 3.36 8.18
N GLY A 96 10.69 3.11 8.98
CA GLY A 96 10.68 2.06 10.01
C GLY A 96 9.63 2.33 11.09
N GLU A 97 9.66 3.54 11.67
CA GLU A 97 8.71 3.96 12.72
C GLU A 97 7.26 3.93 12.25
N LEU A 98 6.99 4.40 11.02
CA LEU A 98 5.65 4.33 10.43
C LEU A 98 5.15 2.89 10.30
N ARG A 99 6.05 1.96 9.97
CA ARG A 99 5.73 0.55 9.78
C ARG A 99 5.44 -0.14 11.11
N ASP A 100 6.22 0.18 12.15
CA ASP A 100 6.01 -0.34 13.51
C ASP A 100 4.65 0.13 14.06
N LEU A 101 4.30 1.40 13.87
CA LEU A 101 3.00 1.95 14.27
C LEU A 101 1.81 1.28 13.54
N THR A 102 1.95 1.00 12.24
CA THR A 102 0.91 0.23 11.51
C THR A 102 0.85 -1.23 11.93
N GLY A 103 1.98 -1.85 12.28
CA GLY A 103 2.03 -3.23 12.76
C GLY A 103 1.34 -3.42 14.11
N VAL A 104 1.40 -2.41 14.98
CA VAL A 104 0.71 -2.41 16.29
C VAL A 104 -0.80 -2.16 16.15
N LEU A 105 -1.24 -1.42 15.13
CA LEU A 105 -2.65 -1.21 14.81
C LEU A 105 -3.27 -2.36 13.99
N SER A 106 -2.44 -3.09 13.23
CA SER A 106 -2.77 -4.35 12.56
C SER A 106 -2.52 -5.53 13.51
N GLN A 107 -3.18 -5.54 14.66
CA GLN A 107 -3.13 -6.65 15.62
C GLN A 107 -3.50 -7.97 14.93
N GLY A 108 -2.49 -8.83 14.71
CA GLY A 108 -2.66 -10.22 14.32
C GLY A 108 -1.58 -10.80 13.39
N HIS A 109 -0.68 -9.98 12.84
CA HIS A 109 0.34 -10.46 11.88
C HIS A 109 1.70 -9.94 12.31
N GLY A 110 2.15 -10.35 13.50
CA GLY A 110 3.53 -10.10 13.94
C GLY A 110 4.48 -10.71 12.92
N LEU A 111 5.18 -9.86 12.18
CA LEU A 111 6.17 -10.28 11.19
C LEU A 111 7.41 -10.77 11.94
N GLU A 112 7.52 -12.09 12.11
CA GLU A 112 8.78 -12.73 12.49
C GLU A 112 9.91 -12.31 11.51
N PRO A 113 11.17 -12.27 11.99
CA PRO A 113 12.31 -12.11 11.10
C PRO A 113 12.25 -13.17 10.00
N LEU A 114 12.15 -12.73 8.75
CA LEU A 114 12.16 -13.64 7.60
C LEU A 114 13.51 -14.34 7.56
N THR A 115 13.50 -15.62 7.93
CA THR A 115 14.64 -16.50 7.78
C THR A 115 14.68 -16.89 6.30
N ASP A 116 15.60 -16.29 5.54
CA ASP A 116 15.80 -16.51 4.10
C ASP A 116 14.61 -16.08 3.21
N PRO A 117 14.46 -14.77 2.93
CA PRO A 117 13.36 -14.27 2.10
C PRO A 117 13.51 -14.70 0.64
N ASP A 118 12.70 -15.65 0.18
CA ASP A 118 12.66 -16.11 -1.23
C ASP A 118 11.53 -15.46 -2.04
N PRO A 119 11.84 -14.52 -2.98
CA PRO A 119 10.86 -13.92 -3.88
C PRO A 119 10.10 -14.93 -4.73
N ARG A 120 10.70 -16.08 -5.05
CA ARG A 120 10.07 -17.10 -5.89
C ARG A 120 8.95 -17.80 -5.15
N ALA A 121 9.18 -18.25 -3.92
CA ALA A 121 8.15 -18.83 -3.06
C ALA A 121 6.93 -17.91 -2.92
N LEU A 122 7.16 -16.61 -2.67
CA LEU A 122 6.10 -15.61 -2.54
C LEU A 122 5.25 -15.47 -3.82
N VAL A 123 5.89 -15.50 -4.99
CA VAL A 123 5.18 -15.45 -6.28
C VAL A 123 4.38 -16.72 -6.53
N GLU A 124 4.92 -17.90 -6.22
CA GLU A 124 4.18 -19.15 -6.37
C GLU A 124 2.96 -19.22 -5.45
N ASP A 125 3.08 -18.77 -4.21
CA ASP A 125 1.94 -18.68 -3.30
C ASP A 125 0.87 -17.72 -3.82
N THR A 126 1.27 -16.61 -4.39
CA THR A 126 0.33 -15.64 -4.99
C THR A 126 -0.35 -16.17 -6.25
N ARG A 127 0.33 -17.04 -7.02
CA ARG A 127 -0.30 -17.76 -8.13
C ARG A 127 -1.34 -18.75 -7.65
N ARG A 128 -1.03 -19.48 -6.56
CA ARG A 128 -1.97 -20.45 -5.95
C ARG A 128 -3.26 -19.79 -5.46
N THR A 129 -3.21 -18.51 -5.05
CA THR A 129 -4.40 -17.74 -4.66
C THR A 129 -5.18 -17.17 -5.84
N GLY A 130 -4.76 -17.46 -7.08
CA GLY A 130 -5.50 -17.13 -8.31
C GLY A 130 -5.06 -15.85 -8.99
N THR A 131 -4.00 -15.18 -8.51
CA THR A 131 -3.45 -13.99 -9.17
C THR A 131 -2.45 -14.43 -10.26
N PRO A 132 -2.65 -14.10 -11.54
CA PRO A 132 -1.69 -14.46 -12.59
C PRO A 132 -0.45 -13.55 -12.51
N VAL A 133 0.65 -14.10 -12.00
CA VAL A 133 1.93 -13.38 -11.82
C VAL A 133 3.02 -13.96 -12.73
N GLU A 134 3.75 -13.12 -13.45
CA GLU A 134 4.98 -13.46 -14.17
C GLU A 134 6.19 -12.91 -13.42
N LEU A 135 7.22 -13.74 -13.21
CA LEU A 135 8.47 -13.35 -12.56
C LEU A 135 9.63 -13.61 -13.51
N GLU A 136 10.35 -12.56 -13.86
CA GLU A 136 11.62 -12.61 -14.58
C GLU A 136 12.74 -12.19 -13.63
N THR A 137 13.82 -12.96 -13.56
CA THR A 137 15.00 -12.64 -12.74
C THR A 137 16.24 -12.59 -13.61
N LYS A 138 17.00 -11.48 -13.50
CA LYS A 138 18.26 -11.24 -14.21
C LYS A 138 19.38 -11.04 -13.19
N GLY A 139 20.53 -11.64 -13.45
CA GLY A 139 21.69 -11.60 -12.56
C GLY A 139 21.60 -12.54 -11.37
N ASP A 140 22.52 -12.38 -10.41
CA ASP A 140 22.70 -13.28 -9.28
C ASP A 140 22.06 -12.71 -7.98
N PRO A 141 21.01 -13.32 -7.43
CA PRO A 141 20.40 -12.89 -6.16
C PRO A 141 21.37 -12.84 -4.98
N SER A 142 22.41 -13.70 -4.98
CA SER A 142 23.43 -13.71 -3.93
C SER A 142 24.34 -12.47 -3.95
N SER A 143 24.28 -11.66 -5.02
CA SER A 143 24.98 -10.38 -5.09
C SER A 143 24.31 -9.28 -4.26
N ALA A 144 23.07 -9.48 -3.78
CA ALA A 144 22.37 -8.53 -2.93
C ALA A 144 22.76 -8.71 -1.45
N SER A 145 22.96 -7.60 -0.73
CA SER A 145 23.13 -7.68 0.72
C SER A 145 21.86 -8.20 1.40
N PRO A 146 21.94 -8.85 2.57
CA PRO A 146 20.77 -9.35 3.28
C PRO A 146 19.69 -8.29 3.54
N LEU A 147 20.11 -7.05 3.81
CA LEU A 147 19.21 -5.91 3.98
C LEU A 147 18.45 -5.59 2.68
N VAL A 148 19.14 -5.60 1.54
CA VAL A 148 18.54 -5.34 0.22
C VAL A 148 17.57 -6.47 -0.13
N ALA A 149 17.94 -7.72 0.09
CA ALA A 149 17.08 -8.88 -0.15
C ALA A 149 15.79 -8.83 0.68
N ALA A 150 15.89 -8.56 1.99
CA ALA A 150 14.73 -8.41 2.87
C ALA A 150 13.83 -7.23 2.47
N THR A 151 14.44 -6.11 2.04
CA THR A 151 13.69 -4.94 1.55
C THR A 151 12.94 -5.26 0.26
N LEU A 152 13.61 -5.91 -0.69
CA LEU A 152 13.02 -6.35 -1.96
C LEU A 152 11.84 -7.29 -1.74
N TYR A 153 12.02 -8.31 -0.89
CA TYR A 153 10.97 -9.26 -0.55
C TYR A 153 9.74 -8.56 0.02
N ARG A 154 9.93 -7.64 0.99
CA ARG A 154 8.82 -6.89 1.57
C ARG A 154 8.12 -5.99 0.55
N LEU A 155 8.85 -5.40 -0.38
CA LEU A 155 8.28 -4.55 -1.43
C LEU A 155 7.44 -5.39 -2.41
N LEU A 156 7.91 -6.59 -2.75
CA LEU A 156 7.15 -7.55 -3.55
C LEU A 156 5.88 -8.00 -2.83
N GLN A 157 5.97 -8.34 -1.55
CA GLN A 157 4.83 -8.78 -0.74
C GLN A 157 3.73 -7.73 -0.71
N GLU A 158 4.08 -6.48 -0.44
CA GLU A 158 3.12 -5.38 -0.41
C GLU A 158 2.51 -5.14 -1.79
N SER A 159 3.33 -5.13 -2.84
CA SER A 159 2.87 -4.91 -4.22
C SER A 159 1.88 -6.00 -4.66
N LEU A 160 2.16 -7.26 -4.33
CA LEU A 160 1.28 -8.40 -4.61
C LEU A 160 -0.02 -8.35 -3.80
N THR A 161 0.07 -7.94 -2.54
CA THR A 161 -1.10 -7.72 -1.68
C THR A 161 -1.99 -6.63 -2.25
N ASN A 162 -1.42 -5.53 -2.71
CA ASN A 162 -2.15 -4.42 -3.33
C ASN A 162 -2.77 -4.80 -4.68
N ALA A 163 -2.03 -5.54 -5.51
CA ALA A 163 -2.58 -6.08 -6.75
C ALA A 163 -3.80 -6.98 -6.49
N HIS A 164 -3.72 -7.86 -5.49
CA HIS A 164 -4.83 -8.73 -5.11
C HIS A 164 -6.05 -7.94 -4.62
N LYS A 165 -5.84 -6.94 -3.75
CA LYS A 165 -6.93 -6.12 -3.17
C LYS A 165 -7.60 -5.21 -4.18
N HIS A 166 -6.82 -4.58 -5.07
CA HIS A 166 -7.29 -3.45 -5.88
C HIS A 166 -7.47 -3.78 -7.36
N ALA A 167 -6.86 -4.87 -7.85
CA ALA A 167 -6.90 -5.26 -9.25
C ALA A 167 -7.13 -6.78 -9.43
N PRO A 168 -8.18 -7.36 -8.80
CA PRO A 168 -8.42 -8.79 -8.86
C PRO A 168 -8.53 -9.28 -10.31
N GLY A 169 -7.81 -10.35 -10.65
CA GLY A 169 -7.76 -10.93 -11.99
C GLY A 169 -6.81 -10.24 -12.97
N SER A 170 -6.19 -9.12 -12.59
CA SER A 170 -5.17 -8.48 -13.43
C SER A 170 -3.87 -9.29 -13.45
N ARG A 171 -3.22 -9.32 -14.62
CA ARG A 171 -1.88 -9.92 -14.76
C ARG A 171 -0.84 -9.00 -14.15
N VAL A 172 -0.01 -9.54 -13.25
CA VAL A 172 1.10 -8.84 -12.63
C VAL A 172 2.41 -9.32 -13.26
N SER A 173 3.28 -8.41 -13.68
CA SER A 173 4.63 -8.74 -14.19
C SER A 173 5.68 -8.15 -13.25
N ILE A 174 6.61 -9.00 -12.81
CA ILE A 174 7.69 -8.67 -11.88
C ILE A 174 9.02 -8.95 -12.57
N GLN A 175 9.88 -7.94 -12.64
CA GLN A 175 11.24 -8.09 -13.14
C GLN A 175 12.23 -7.74 -12.04
N LEU A 176 13.03 -8.72 -11.60
CA LEU A 176 14.10 -8.56 -10.63
C LEU A 176 15.43 -8.53 -11.38
N SER A 177 16.20 -7.46 -11.22
CA SER A 177 17.53 -7.33 -11.83
C SER A 177 18.58 -7.11 -10.75
N TYR A 178 19.44 -8.10 -10.60
CA TYR A 178 20.62 -8.08 -9.73
C TYR A 178 21.83 -7.74 -10.59
N GLY A 179 22.58 -6.72 -10.20
CA GLY A 179 23.77 -6.32 -10.91
C GLY A 179 24.67 -5.47 -10.02
N PRO A 180 25.93 -5.27 -10.40
CA PRO A 180 26.77 -4.28 -9.75
C PRO A 180 26.04 -2.94 -9.81
N THR A 181 25.98 -2.20 -8.70
CA THR A 181 25.52 -0.81 -8.69
C THR A 181 26.28 -0.09 -9.80
N ALA A 182 25.61 0.21 -10.92
CA ALA A 182 26.24 0.92 -12.00
C ALA A 182 26.68 2.26 -11.42
N SER A 183 27.99 2.50 -11.32
CA SER A 183 28.45 3.87 -11.32
C SER A 183 28.00 4.41 -12.67
N LEU A 184 27.05 5.34 -12.66
CA LEU A 184 26.73 6.10 -13.85
C LEU A 184 28.06 6.67 -14.37
N PRO A 185 28.51 6.34 -15.60
CA PRO A 185 29.57 7.11 -16.21
C PRO A 185 29.10 8.57 -16.25
N PRO A 186 29.98 9.55 -15.98
CA PRO A 186 29.61 10.96 -16.06
C PRO A 186 28.95 11.21 -17.41
N ALA A 187 27.77 11.81 -17.40
CA ALA A 187 27.00 12.04 -18.60
C ALA A 187 27.83 12.88 -19.58
N ASP A 188 28.23 12.28 -20.71
CA ASP A 188 28.75 13.02 -21.84
C ASP A 188 27.64 13.97 -22.30
N HIS A 189 27.82 15.27 -22.03
CA HIS A 189 27.00 16.29 -22.62
C HIS A 189 27.18 16.21 -24.15
N PRO A 190 26.12 15.95 -24.93
CA PRO A 190 26.25 16.04 -26.38
C PRO A 190 26.54 17.50 -26.72
N GLU A 191 27.76 17.76 -27.21
CA GLU A 191 28.14 19.04 -27.77
C GLU A 191 27.06 19.48 -28.77
N ARG A 192 26.47 20.65 -28.49
CA ARG A 192 25.55 21.31 -29.41
C ARG A 192 26.29 21.56 -30.72
N ARG A 193 25.92 20.80 -31.77
CA ARG A 193 26.36 21.07 -33.13
C ARG A 193 26.05 22.53 -33.50
N PRO A 194 27.00 23.30 -34.05
CA PRO A 194 26.75 24.67 -34.45
C PRO A 194 25.73 24.72 -35.59
N GLY A 195 24.62 25.41 -35.34
CA GLY A 195 23.51 25.57 -36.28
C GLY A 195 23.94 26.24 -37.58
N HIS A 196 23.46 25.66 -38.69
CA HIS A 196 23.57 26.18 -40.05
C HIS A 196 23.22 27.68 -40.13
N ARG A 197 24.19 28.49 -40.57
CA ARG A 197 23.94 29.86 -41.03
C ARG A 197 23.02 29.82 -42.25
N ARG A 198 21.78 30.31 -42.10
CA ARG A 198 20.89 30.61 -43.23
C ARG A 198 21.57 31.65 -44.13
N ARG A 199 21.92 31.26 -45.36
CA ARG A 199 22.33 32.18 -46.43
C ARG A 199 21.16 33.11 -46.75
N ARG A 200 21.40 34.43 -46.71
CA ARG A 200 20.49 35.43 -47.28
C ARG A 200 20.48 35.31 -48.81
N PRO A 201 19.35 35.50 -49.49
CA PRO A 201 19.33 35.58 -50.95
C PRO A 201 19.90 36.92 -51.39
N SER A 202 20.83 36.86 -52.35
CA SER A 202 21.35 38.01 -53.08
C SER A 202 20.25 38.62 -53.94
N ALA A 203 19.87 39.87 -53.67
CA ALA A 203 19.12 40.68 -54.63
C ALA A 203 20.07 41.02 -55.80
N ARG A 204 19.60 40.76 -57.02
CA ARG A 204 20.27 41.10 -58.27
C ARG A 204 19.37 42.07 -59.03
N ARG A 205 19.94 43.23 -59.37
CA ARG A 205 19.45 44.32 -60.22
C ARG A 205 18.48 45.32 -59.58
#